data_AF-A0AAV6HFK0-F1
#
_entry.id   AF-A0AAV6HFK0-F1
#
_cell.length_a   1.000
_cell.length_b   1.000
_cell.length_c   1.000
_cell.angle_alpha   90.00
_cell.angle_beta   90.00
_cell.angle_gamma   90.00
#
_symmetry.space_group_name_H-M   'P 1'
#
loop_
_entity.id
_entity.type
_entity.pdbx_description
1 polymer ?
#
loop_
_entity_poly.entity_id
_entity_poly.type
_entity_poly.pdbx_seq_one_letter_code
_entity_poly.pdbx_strand_id
1 'polypeptide(L)'
;MGQYRDPVEILTPEGPTADENTAMIPTANPDPGLRACGSGEEAGPEQQPPAVEEPPPEPEKADTENGEKAQKEADAKAQEEKKEEEPKVEKAAKAKKEAPASKHRGFDLWTELDVQRSKFMNYLSRNFYNLRFLALFISFALNFILLFYKVSDTPPYEDDDVEGSGVFEGSGLFEGSGMFEGSGLFEGSGLFEGSGEEMEGSGLGGDEEDEEEGPVYFFLEESTGYMQPSMTFLATVHTIISFLCIIGYNCLKIPLVIFKREKELARKLEFDGLYITEQPEDDDIKGQSFPKNYWDKFVKRKVLDKYGDIYGRERIAELLGMDLASLDVSKQQNQDKKAEEPDTSMFTWITSIDLKYQIWKFGVVFTDNTFLYLVWYMIMSFLGHYNNFFYATHLLDIAMGVKTLRTILSSVTHNGKQLMMTVGLLAVVVYLYTVVAFNFFRKFYNKSEDEDEPDMKCNDMMTCYLFHMYVGVRAGGGIGDEIEDPAGDEYELYRVVFDITFFFFVIVILLAIIQGLIIDAFGELRDQQEQVKEDMETKCFICGIGSDYFDTTPHGFETHTMDEHNLANYLFFLMYLINKDEI
;
A
#
# COMPACT_ATOMS: atom_id res chain seq x y z
N MET A 1 0.69 0.17 -59.58
CA MET A 1 1.58 -0.28 -60.68
C MET A 1 2.94 -0.55 -60.07
N GLY A 2 3.41 -1.81 -60.11
CA GLY A 2 4.74 -2.21 -59.62
C GLY A 2 4.74 -3.46 -58.74
N GLN A 3 4.73 -4.64 -59.37
CA GLN A 3 5.03 -5.95 -58.77
C GLN A 3 6.53 -6.11 -58.50
N TYR A 4 6.90 -6.93 -57.50
CA TYR A 4 7.93 -8.02 -57.52
C TYR A 4 8.11 -8.54 -56.06
N ARG A 5 7.57 -9.70 -55.64
CA ARG A 5 8.02 -11.11 -55.73
C ARG A 5 8.91 -11.56 -54.54
N ASP A 6 8.53 -12.72 -54.00
CA ASP A 6 8.83 -13.37 -52.70
C ASP A 6 10.30 -13.72 -52.36
N PRO A 7 10.61 -14.01 -51.07
CA PRO A 7 11.93 -14.42 -50.59
C PRO A 7 12.23 -15.93 -50.74
N VAL A 8 13.53 -16.22 -50.69
CA VAL A 8 14.23 -17.47 -51.02
C VAL A 8 14.30 -18.44 -49.83
N GLU A 9 14.11 -19.72 -50.13
CA GLU A 9 14.23 -20.91 -49.29
C GLU A 9 15.59 -21.60 -49.53
N ILE A 10 16.39 -21.91 -48.50
CA ILE A 10 17.59 -22.79 -48.62
C ILE A 10 17.77 -23.70 -47.38
N LEU A 11 17.57 -24.99 -47.64
CA LEU A 11 18.11 -26.27 -47.13
C LEU A 11 18.95 -26.38 -45.83
N THR A 12 18.59 -27.42 -45.05
CA THR A 12 19.37 -28.14 -44.02
C THR A 12 20.45 -29.07 -44.61
N PRO A 13 21.36 -29.58 -43.76
CA PRO A 13 21.66 -31.02 -43.80
C PRO A 13 21.79 -31.72 -42.43
N GLU A 14 21.41 -33.01 -42.42
CA GLU A 14 21.48 -34.01 -41.34
C GLU A 14 22.90 -34.59 -41.13
N GLY A 15 23.30 -34.92 -39.88
CA GLY A 15 23.47 -36.29 -39.34
C GLY A 15 24.89 -36.50 -38.73
N PRO A 16 25.25 -37.61 -38.03
CA PRO A 16 24.49 -38.80 -37.63
C PRO A 16 24.67 -39.27 -36.15
N THR A 17 23.94 -40.34 -35.82
CA THR A 17 23.90 -41.18 -34.61
C THR A 17 24.99 -42.25 -34.54
N ALA A 18 25.29 -42.78 -33.34
CA ALA A 18 25.89 -44.11 -33.14
C ALA A 18 25.59 -44.68 -31.72
N ASP A 19 25.03 -45.89 -31.69
CA ASP A 19 24.65 -46.71 -30.53
C ASP A 19 25.76 -47.69 -30.08
N GLU A 20 25.61 -48.09 -28.81
CA GLU A 20 25.92 -49.33 -28.07
C GLU A 20 26.91 -50.42 -28.59
N ASN A 21 27.65 -51.00 -27.63
CA ASN A 21 27.89 -52.45 -27.58
C ASN A 21 28.12 -52.97 -26.15
N THR A 22 27.56 -54.15 -25.90
CA THR A 22 27.29 -54.85 -24.62
C THR A 22 28.24 -56.04 -24.41
N ALA A 23 28.55 -56.44 -23.14
CA ALA A 23 28.51 -57.84 -22.60
C ALA A 23 29.35 -58.15 -21.33
N MET A 24 28.63 -58.42 -20.22
CA MET A 24 28.68 -59.47 -19.15
C MET A 24 29.96 -60.13 -18.52
N ILE A 25 30.06 -60.02 -17.15
CA ILE A 25 30.08 -61.04 -16.02
C ILE A 25 31.25 -62.10 -15.94
N PRO A 26 31.86 -62.51 -14.76
CA PRO A 26 31.22 -63.07 -13.52
C PRO A 26 31.83 -62.93 -12.07
N THR A 27 30.94 -63.06 -11.06
CA THR A 27 31.01 -63.77 -9.72
C THR A 27 31.89 -63.20 -8.56
N ALA A 28 31.59 -63.27 -7.23
CA ALA A 28 30.67 -64.04 -6.36
C ALA A 28 30.40 -63.38 -4.95
N ASN A 29 29.29 -63.79 -4.31
CA ASN A 29 28.65 -63.56 -2.97
C ASN A 29 29.48 -63.93 -1.69
N PRO A 30 29.01 -63.81 -0.39
CA PRO A 30 27.62 -63.61 0.15
C PRO A 30 27.36 -62.68 1.39
N ASP A 31 26.06 -62.36 1.59
CA ASP A 31 25.16 -62.14 2.78
C ASP A 31 25.63 -62.43 4.24
N PRO A 32 24.88 -62.08 5.35
CA PRO A 32 23.41 -61.83 5.50
C PRO A 32 23.00 -60.64 6.43
N GLY A 33 21.75 -60.21 6.63
CA GLY A 33 20.44 -60.65 6.13
C GLY A 33 19.25 -59.93 6.81
N LEU A 34 18.10 -60.05 6.14
CA LEU A 34 16.69 -60.07 6.59
C LEU A 34 16.17 -59.07 7.64
N ARG A 35 15.16 -58.27 7.27
CA ARG A 35 13.72 -58.65 7.33
C ARG A 35 12.81 -57.63 6.63
N ALA A 36 11.70 -58.14 6.11
CA ALA A 36 10.66 -57.49 5.32
C ALA A 36 9.33 -57.32 6.12
N CYS A 37 8.35 -56.71 5.44
CA CYS A 37 6.94 -56.41 5.75
C CYS A 37 6.71 -54.99 6.31
N GLY A 38 5.77 -54.17 5.86
CA GLY A 38 4.59 -54.36 5.01
C GLY A 38 3.31 -53.98 5.78
N SER A 39 2.57 -52.98 5.25
CA SER A 39 1.16 -52.60 5.48
C SER A 39 0.66 -52.08 6.85
N GLY A 40 -0.09 -50.96 6.80
CA GLY A 40 -1.47 -50.88 7.31
C GLY A 40 -1.75 -50.23 8.69
N GLU A 41 -2.28 -49.00 8.62
CA GLU A 41 -3.36 -48.36 9.42
C GLU A 41 -3.37 -48.23 10.98
N GLU A 42 -3.55 -46.95 11.36
CA GLU A 42 -4.38 -46.35 12.43
C GLU A 42 -3.96 -46.27 13.92
N ALA A 43 -4.30 -45.08 14.46
CA ALA A 43 -4.42 -44.61 15.85
C ALA A 43 -3.17 -43.98 16.54
N GLY A 44 -3.25 -42.66 16.78
CA GLY A 44 -2.25 -41.84 17.52
C GLY A 44 -2.28 -42.03 19.05
N PRO A 45 -1.73 -41.10 19.87
CA PRO A 45 -1.05 -39.84 19.56
C PRO A 45 0.43 -39.82 20.04
N GLU A 46 1.38 -39.44 19.18
CA GLU A 46 2.77 -39.25 19.59
C GLU A 46 3.14 -37.76 19.71
N GLN A 47 3.21 -37.36 20.98
CA GLN A 47 4.22 -36.50 21.62
C GLN A 47 5.08 -35.60 20.71
N GLN A 48 4.84 -34.29 20.85
CA GLN A 48 5.76 -33.22 20.47
C GLN A 48 7.15 -33.45 21.09
N PRO A 49 8.26 -33.30 20.34
CA PRO A 49 9.58 -33.12 20.93
C PRO A 49 9.61 -31.75 21.65
N PRO A 50 10.29 -31.65 22.82
CA PRO A 50 10.18 -30.49 23.69
C PRO A 50 10.80 -29.25 23.06
N ALA A 51 10.12 -28.13 23.25
CA ALA A 51 10.64 -26.80 23.00
C ALA A 51 11.92 -26.57 23.80
N VAL A 52 12.96 -26.08 23.13
CA VAL A 52 14.12 -25.50 23.81
C VAL A 52 13.66 -24.14 24.32
N GLU A 53 13.40 -24.05 25.62
CA GLU A 53 13.18 -22.81 26.36
C GLU A 53 14.53 -22.09 26.54
N GLU A 54 14.69 -20.90 25.95
CA GLU A 54 15.72 -19.96 26.36
C GLU A 54 15.33 -19.32 27.70
N PRO A 55 16.24 -19.23 28.69
CA PRO A 55 15.92 -18.69 30.01
C PRO A 55 15.86 -17.15 30.00
N PRO A 56 15.02 -16.54 30.86
CA PRO A 56 14.86 -15.09 30.94
C PRO A 56 16.06 -14.42 31.66
N PRO A 57 16.41 -13.17 31.34
CA PRO A 57 17.41 -12.44 32.11
C PRO A 57 16.78 -11.88 33.40
N GLU A 58 17.22 -12.37 34.56
CA GLU A 58 16.95 -11.79 35.88
C GLU A 58 18.11 -10.90 36.37
N PRO A 59 17.86 -9.99 37.33
CA PRO A 59 18.55 -8.70 37.45
C PRO A 59 19.70 -8.72 38.45
N GLU A 60 20.83 -8.06 38.12
CA GLU A 60 21.90 -7.81 39.09
C GLU A 60 21.72 -6.47 39.82
N LYS A 61 21.60 -6.55 41.15
CA LYS A 61 21.79 -5.43 42.08
C LYS A 61 23.23 -5.46 42.63
N ALA A 62 23.82 -4.27 42.62
CA ALA A 62 24.80 -3.67 43.53
C ALA A 62 25.58 -4.55 44.53
N ASP A 63 26.92 -4.38 44.54
CA ASP A 63 27.62 -3.86 45.72
C ASP A 63 28.95 -3.16 45.35
N THR A 64 29.38 -2.32 46.29
CA THR A 64 30.21 -1.11 46.23
C THR A 64 31.73 -1.30 46.12
N GLU A 65 32.43 -0.41 45.40
CA GLU A 65 33.68 0.21 45.92
C GLU A 65 34.00 1.57 45.25
N ASN A 66 34.62 2.44 46.04
CA ASN A 66 34.72 3.89 45.94
C ASN A 66 36.11 4.31 45.39
N GLY A 67 36.18 5.28 44.47
CA GLY A 67 37.45 5.94 44.18
C GLY A 67 37.54 6.66 42.84
N GLU A 68 36.91 7.84 42.71
CA GLU A 68 37.44 8.98 41.92
C GLU A 68 36.52 10.21 42.05
N LYS A 69 36.48 10.77 43.26
CA LYS A 69 35.96 12.11 43.54
C LYS A 69 37.09 12.91 44.19
N ALA A 70 38.03 13.37 43.37
CA ALA A 70 39.09 14.28 43.84
C ALA A 70 39.63 15.28 42.79
N GLN A 71 39.21 15.23 41.52
CA GLN A 71 39.82 16.11 40.49
C GLN A 71 38.86 17.10 39.80
N LYS A 72 37.57 17.19 40.19
CA LYS A 72 36.61 18.12 39.54
C LYS A 72 36.00 19.19 40.46
N GLU A 73 36.45 19.30 41.70
CA GLU A 73 35.99 20.35 42.65
C GLU A 73 37.00 21.49 42.87
N ALA A 74 38.10 21.54 42.10
CA ALA A 74 39.09 22.62 42.18
C ALA A 74 38.85 23.79 41.20
N ASP A 75 38.12 23.58 40.09
CA ASP A 75 37.92 24.64 39.08
C ASP A 75 36.58 25.41 39.22
N ALA A 76 35.68 24.97 40.10
CA ALA A 76 34.38 25.62 40.31
C ALA A 76 34.39 26.73 41.37
N LYS A 77 35.53 26.99 42.04
CA LYS A 77 35.64 27.99 43.13
C LYS A 77 36.40 29.28 42.78
N ALA A 78 36.70 29.51 41.50
CA ALA A 78 37.45 30.70 41.06
C ALA A 78 36.63 31.72 40.24
N GLN A 79 35.31 31.59 40.13
CA GLN A 79 34.49 32.54 39.34
C GLN A 79 33.28 33.16 40.06
N GLU A 80 33.12 32.98 41.38
CA GLU A 80 32.02 33.60 42.14
C GLU A 80 32.38 34.86 42.94
N GLU A 81 33.63 35.33 42.97
CA GLU A 81 33.97 36.59 43.63
C GLU A 81 34.44 37.66 42.62
N LYS A 82 33.47 38.39 42.04
CA LYS A 82 33.59 39.81 41.64
C LYS A 82 32.29 40.34 41.03
N LYS A 83 31.30 40.55 41.88
CA LYS A 83 30.25 41.56 41.71
C LYS A 83 29.95 42.15 43.07
N GLU A 84 30.36 43.39 43.32
CA GLU A 84 29.53 44.46 43.88
C GLU A 84 30.35 45.75 44.13
N GLU A 85 29.61 46.87 44.11
CA GLU A 85 29.94 48.26 44.42
C GLU A 85 30.51 49.18 43.32
N GLU A 86 29.61 50.02 42.76
CA GLU A 86 29.83 51.47 42.63
C GLU A 86 28.48 52.24 42.68
N PRO A 87 28.37 53.36 43.43
CA PRO A 87 27.21 54.25 43.40
C PRO A 87 27.44 55.64 42.72
N LYS A 88 26.41 56.04 41.96
CA LYS A 88 25.94 57.34 41.41
C LYS A 88 26.66 58.67 41.74
N VAL A 89 26.85 59.54 40.72
CA VAL A 89 26.45 60.98 40.68
C VAL A 89 26.13 61.49 39.24
N GLU A 90 24.94 62.09 39.12
CA GLU A 90 24.35 63.15 38.24
C GLU A 90 24.13 63.11 36.71
N LYS A 91 22.94 63.67 36.39
CA LYS A 91 22.14 63.80 35.17
C LYS A 91 22.49 65.03 34.31
N ALA A 92 22.26 64.93 32.99
CA ALA A 92 21.48 65.88 32.15
C ALA A 92 21.47 65.37 30.69
N ALA A 93 20.44 65.39 29.84
CA ALA A 93 19.03 65.77 29.91
C ALA A 93 18.28 65.19 28.66
N LYS A 94 17.02 64.73 28.87
CA LYS A 94 15.82 64.69 27.99
C LYS A 94 15.98 64.64 26.44
N ALA A 95 15.35 63.66 25.79
CA ALA A 95 13.95 63.75 25.27
C ALA A 95 13.54 62.55 24.36
N LYS A 96 12.36 61.94 24.64
CA LYS A 96 11.35 61.32 23.74
C LYS A 96 11.83 60.23 22.73
N LYS A 97 11.27 59.03 22.59
CA LYS A 97 9.84 58.62 22.43
C LYS A 97 9.75 57.07 22.40
N GLU A 98 8.52 56.55 22.36
CA GLU A 98 8.05 55.16 22.62
C GLU A 98 8.50 54.04 21.66
N ALA A 99 8.22 52.79 22.07
CA ALA A 99 8.66 51.48 21.55
C ALA A 99 8.22 51.12 20.10
N PRO A 100 8.66 49.95 19.54
CA PRO A 100 8.01 48.70 19.91
C PRO A 100 8.98 47.53 20.21
N ALA A 101 8.91 47.03 21.44
CA ALA A 101 9.46 45.74 21.86
C ALA A 101 8.52 44.55 21.55
N SER A 102 7.64 44.68 20.56
CA SER A 102 6.65 43.64 20.19
C SER A 102 7.11 42.73 19.04
N LYS A 103 8.14 43.10 18.25
CA LYS A 103 8.65 42.25 17.17
C LYS A 103 9.53 41.10 17.65
N HIS A 104 10.28 41.27 18.74
CA HIS A 104 11.18 40.23 19.26
C HIS A 104 10.40 39.06 19.89
N ARG A 105 9.34 39.36 20.66
CA ARG A 105 8.50 38.35 21.33
C ARG A 105 7.72 37.46 20.36
N GLY A 106 7.33 37.99 19.20
CA GLY A 106 6.71 37.21 18.14
C GLY A 106 7.69 36.22 17.52
N PHE A 107 8.87 36.70 17.13
CA PHE A 107 9.93 35.89 16.52
C PHE A 107 10.44 34.77 17.45
N ASP A 108 10.55 35.04 18.75
CA ASP A 108 10.93 34.05 19.77
C ASP A 108 9.83 32.98 19.98
N LEU A 109 8.55 33.32 19.80
CA LEU A 109 7.44 32.36 19.86
C LEU A 109 7.38 31.48 18.61
N TRP A 110 7.60 32.03 17.42
CA TRP A 110 7.66 31.26 16.17
C TRP A 110 8.80 30.26 16.17
N THR A 111 9.99 30.68 16.61
CA THR A 111 11.15 29.80 16.73
C THR A 111 10.96 28.72 17.80
N GLU A 112 10.37 29.03 18.96
CA GLU A 112 10.02 28.01 19.95
C GLU A 112 8.96 27.04 19.41
N LEU A 113 7.94 27.53 18.69
CA LEU A 113 6.89 26.70 18.08
C LEU A 113 7.49 25.75 17.03
N ASP A 114 8.45 26.20 16.22
CA ASP A 114 9.15 25.37 15.25
C ASP A 114 10.00 24.28 15.91
N VAL A 115 10.63 24.58 17.04
CA VAL A 115 11.35 23.59 17.85
C VAL A 115 10.39 22.55 18.43
N GLN A 116 9.25 22.98 18.98
CA GLN A 116 8.22 22.07 19.49
C GLN A 116 7.60 21.22 18.38
N ARG A 117 7.31 21.81 17.22
CA ARG A 117 6.86 21.10 16.02
C ARG A 117 7.86 20.00 15.63
N SER A 118 9.15 20.31 15.58
CA SER A 118 10.18 19.33 15.21
C SER A 118 10.26 18.18 16.21
N LYS A 119 10.18 18.47 17.52
CA LYS A 119 10.12 17.45 18.57
C LYS A 119 8.87 16.56 18.42
N PHE A 120 7.72 17.16 18.14
CA PHE A 120 6.47 16.43 17.90
C PHE A 120 6.54 15.53 16.66
N MET A 121 7.09 16.03 15.55
CA MET A 121 7.29 15.24 14.32
C MET A 121 8.24 14.06 14.55
N ASN A 122 9.28 14.24 15.36
CA ASN A 122 10.21 13.17 15.74
C ASN A 122 9.54 12.11 16.64
N TYR A 123 8.69 12.53 17.58
CA TYR A 123 7.91 11.59 18.39
C TYR A 123 6.96 10.76 17.52
N LEU A 124 6.28 11.43 16.59
CA LEU A 124 5.34 10.83 15.67
C LEU A 124 5.99 9.79 14.76
N SER A 125 7.14 10.13 14.17
CA SER A 125 7.89 9.22 13.28
C SER A 125 8.45 8.03 14.04
N ARG A 126 8.91 8.21 15.29
CA ARG A 126 9.44 7.13 16.13
C ARG A 126 8.39 6.07 16.47
N ASN A 127 7.15 6.51 16.72
CA ASN A 127 6.06 5.64 17.16
C ASN A 127 5.08 5.27 16.02
N PHE A 128 5.48 5.44 14.76
CA PHE A 128 4.61 5.26 13.59
C PHE A 128 3.85 3.92 13.60
N TYR A 129 4.54 2.79 13.80
CA TYR A 129 3.89 1.48 13.81
C TYR A 129 2.97 1.27 15.02
N ASN A 130 3.28 1.88 16.17
CA ASN A 130 2.42 1.83 17.35
C ASN A 130 1.12 2.61 17.11
N LEU A 131 1.19 3.77 16.44
CA LEU A 131 0.00 4.53 16.04
C LEU A 131 -0.86 3.75 15.05
N ARG A 132 -0.23 3.06 14.11
CA ARG A 132 -0.96 2.22 13.15
C ARG A 132 -1.63 1.03 13.82
N PHE A 133 -0.95 0.38 14.77
CA PHE A 133 -1.53 -0.70 15.57
C PHE A 133 -2.69 -0.20 16.46
N LEU A 134 -2.54 0.99 17.05
CA LEU A 134 -3.61 1.64 17.82
C LEU A 134 -4.83 1.96 16.94
N ALA A 135 -4.62 2.47 15.73
CA ALA A 135 -5.70 2.71 14.77
C ALA A 135 -6.46 1.42 14.45
N LEU A 136 -5.74 0.32 14.21
CA LEU A 136 -6.32 -1.00 13.98
C LEU A 136 -7.15 -1.47 15.18
N PHE A 137 -6.63 -1.34 16.40
CA PHE A 137 -7.37 -1.72 17.62
C PHE A 137 -8.66 -0.91 17.80
N ILE A 138 -8.61 0.40 17.52
CA ILE A 138 -9.79 1.26 17.58
C ILE A 138 -10.80 0.89 16.48
N SER A 139 -10.34 0.48 15.30
CA SER A 139 -11.25 0.03 14.23
C SER A 139 -12.03 -1.21 14.65
N PHE A 140 -11.41 -2.15 15.37
CA PHE A 140 -12.12 -3.30 15.97
C PHE A 140 -13.17 -2.87 16.99
N ALA A 141 -12.86 -1.91 17.86
CA ALA A 141 -13.82 -1.41 18.85
C ALA A 141 -15.02 -0.71 18.20
N LEU A 142 -14.78 0.12 17.18
CA LEU A 142 -15.85 0.77 16.40
C LEU A 142 -16.72 -0.25 15.68
N ASN A 143 -16.13 -1.27 15.06
CA ASN A 143 -16.86 -2.33 14.38
C ASN A 143 -17.61 -3.26 15.32
N PHE A 144 -17.13 -3.45 16.55
CA PHE A 144 -17.87 -4.17 17.58
C PHE A 144 -19.13 -3.41 17.99
N ILE A 145 -19.04 -2.09 18.17
CA ILE A 145 -20.20 -1.24 18.48
C ILE A 145 -21.19 -1.21 17.30
N LEU A 146 -20.69 -1.25 16.05
CA LEU A 146 -21.53 -1.27 14.85
C LEU A 146 -22.47 -2.49 14.78
N LEU A 147 -22.18 -3.60 15.47
CA LEU A 147 -23.04 -4.79 15.48
C LEU A 147 -24.37 -4.58 16.20
N PHE A 148 -24.51 -3.52 17.01
CA PHE A 148 -25.74 -3.21 17.76
C PHE A 148 -26.67 -2.23 17.04
N TYR A 149 -26.42 -1.96 15.76
CA TYR A 149 -27.35 -1.19 14.94
C TYR A 149 -28.60 -2.01 14.62
N LYS A 150 -29.76 -1.38 14.78
CA LYS A 150 -31.05 -1.92 14.39
C LYS A 150 -31.73 -0.99 13.40
N VAL A 151 -32.43 -1.61 12.46
CA VAL A 151 -33.24 -0.97 11.45
C VAL A 151 -34.65 -0.74 11.99
N SER A 152 -35.20 0.45 11.77
CA SER A 152 -36.54 0.84 12.23
C SER A 152 -37.22 1.70 11.17
N ASP A 153 -38.49 1.42 10.93
CA ASP A 153 -39.32 2.20 10.00
C ASP A 153 -39.94 3.41 10.71
N THR A 154 -39.94 3.42 12.04
CA THR A 154 -40.39 4.54 12.87
C THR A 154 -39.22 5.33 13.46
N PRO A 155 -39.29 6.67 13.50
CA PRO A 155 -38.30 7.49 14.18
C PRO A 155 -38.32 7.18 15.69
N PRO A 156 -37.17 7.19 16.37
CA PRO A 156 -37.02 6.78 17.77
C PRO A 156 -37.71 7.72 18.80
N TYR A 157 -38.58 8.63 18.38
CA TYR A 157 -39.25 9.61 19.25
C TYR A 157 -40.76 9.37 19.42
N GLU A 158 -41.32 8.30 18.84
CA GLU A 158 -42.77 8.06 18.94
C GLU A 158 -43.19 6.99 19.97
N ASP A 159 -42.24 6.34 20.66
CA ASP A 159 -42.55 5.37 21.72
C ASP A 159 -41.74 5.66 22.99
N ASP A 160 -42.20 6.61 23.82
CA ASP A 160 -41.80 6.74 25.22
C ASP A 160 -42.98 7.27 26.07
N ASP A 161 -44.05 6.47 26.18
CA ASP A 161 -44.94 6.51 27.34
C ASP A 161 -44.30 5.73 28.51
N VAL A 162 -43.23 6.26 29.11
CA VAL A 162 -42.78 5.84 30.45
C VAL A 162 -42.36 7.05 31.29
N GLU A 163 -43.21 7.38 32.26
CA GLU A 163 -42.91 8.26 33.39
C GLU A 163 -41.64 7.80 34.14
N GLY A 164 -40.69 8.70 34.37
CA GLY A 164 -39.82 8.58 35.56
C GLY A 164 -38.35 8.96 35.42
N SER A 165 -38.06 10.22 35.75
CA SER A 165 -36.88 10.71 36.48
C SER A 165 -35.52 10.81 35.79
N GLY A 166 -34.97 12.02 35.80
CA GLY A 166 -33.52 12.25 35.67
C GLY A 166 -33.09 13.46 34.84
N VAL A 167 -33.63 14.64 35.12
CA VAL A 167 -33.10 15.90 34.57
C VAL A 167 -31.64 16.05 35.01
N PHE A 168 -30.71 15.97 34.05
CA PHE A 168 -29.36 16.51 34.20
C PHE A 168 -29.09 17.51 33.07
N GLU A 169 -29.29 18.78 33.41
CA GLU A 169 -28.87 19.95 32.65
C GLU A 169 -27.34 20.05 32.71
N GLY A 170 -26.66 20.01 31.57
CA GLY A 170 -25.22 20.21 31.51
C GLY A 170 -24.67 20.34 30.09
N SER A 171 -24.31 21.59 29.71
CA SER A 171 -23.68 22.06 28.46
C SER A 171 -24.58 22.06 27.23
N GLY A 172 -25.00 23.19 26.64
CA GLY A 172 -24.43 24.54 26.66
C GLY A 172 -23.36 24.68 25.58
N LEU A 173 -23.72 25.40 24.51
CA LEU A 173 -22.86 26.01 23.46
C LEU A 173 -22.69 25.22 22.14
N PHE A 174 -23.54 25.49 21.14
CA PHE A 174 -23.22 26.21 19.89
C PHE A 174 -24.29 25.95 18.80
N GLU A 175 -25.37 26.73 18.82
CA GLU A 175 -26.12 27.05 17.60
C GLU A 175 -25.36 28.17 16.87
N GLY A 176 -25.08 27.98 15.59
CA GLY A 176 -24.36 28.97 14.81
C GLY A 176 -24.17 28.62 13.34
N SER A 177 -25.24 28.60 12.56
CA SER A 177 -25.16 28.92 11.13
C SER A 177 -26.49 29.49 10.63
N GLY A 178 -26.61 30.81 10.75
CA GLY A 178 -27.66 31.61 10.14
C GLY A 178 -27.46 31.75 8.63
N MET A 179 -28.60 31.96 7.98
CA MET A 179 -28.80 32.28 6.56
C MET A 179 -27.90 33.42 6.05
N PHE A 180 -27.41 33.27 4.82
CA PHE A 180 -27.07 34.39 3.94
C PHE A 180 -27.40 34.01 2.47
N GLU A 181 -28.48 34.60 1.95
CA GLU A 181 -28.76 34.72 0.52
C GLU A 181 -27.93 35.85 -0.10
N GLY A 182 -27.47 35.69 -1.36
CA GLY A 182 -27.07 36.84 -2.19
C GLY A 182 -26.02 36.59 -3.27
N SER A 183 -26.44 36.02 -4.40
CA SER A 183 -26.09 36.35 -5.80
C SER A 183 -24.66 36.82 -6.18
N GLY A 184 -24.04 36.09 -7.12
CA GLY A 184 -22.89 36.53 -7.92
C GLY A 184 -22.67 35.65 -9.17
N LEU A 185 -23.09 36.18 -10.31
CA LEU A 185 -23.07 35.62 -11.67
C LEU A 185 -21.64 35.34 -12.20
N PHE A 186 -21.38 34.14 -12.75
CA PHE A 186 -20.45 33.96 -13.89
C PHE A 186 -20.80 32.69 -14.69
N GLU A 187 -21.19 32.91 -15.95
CA GLU A 187 -21.48 31.96 -17.02
C GLU A 187 -20.18 31.43 -17.65
N GLY A 188 -20.12 30.14 -17.99
CA GLY A 188 -18.99 29.55 -18.70
C GLY A 188 -19.09 28.05 -19.01
N SER A 189 -20.16 27.65 -19.70
CA SER A 189 -20.26 26.61 -20.76
C SER A 189 -19.28 25.41 -20.83
N GLY A 190 -19.85 24.19 -20.96
CA GLY A 190 -19.23 23.12 -21.77
C GLY A 190 -19.65 21.65 -21.54
N LEU A 191 -20.78 21.22 -22.12
CA LEU A 191 -21.05 19.91 -22.75
C LEU A 191 -20.88 18.58 -21.95
N PHE A 192 -21.99 17.92 -21.61
CA PHE A 192 -22.46 16.64 -22.19
C PHE A 192 -23.71 16.16 -21.43
N GLU A 193 -24.90 16.39 -22.00
CA GLU A 193 -26.16 15.82 -21.50
C GLU A 193 -27.04 15.40 -22.68
N GLY A 194 -27.42 14.13 -22.68
CA GLY A 194 -28.39 13.45 -23.53
C GLY A 194 -28.55 12.07 -22.88
N SER A 195 -29.74 11.55 -22.59
CA SER A 195 -31.09 11.83 -23.07
C SER A 195 -32.04 10.96 -22.23
N GLY A 196 -33.24 11.43 -21.95
CA GLY A 196 -34.27 10.59 -21.32
C GLY A 196 -35.57 11.36 -21.12
N GLU A 197 -36.22 11.74 -22.23
CA GLU A 197 -37.60 12.23 -22.20
C GLU A 197 -38.54 11.07 -21.89
N GLU A 198 -39.41 11.31 -20.92
CA GLU A 198 -40.52 10.47 -20.52
C GLU A 198 -41.59 10.42 -21.61
N MET A 199 -42.17 9.25 -21.84
CA MET A 199 -43.43 9.11 -22.55
C MET A 199 -44.37 8.22 -21.75
N GLU A 200 -45.40 8.86 -21.19
CA GLU A 200 -46.52 8.22 -20.50
C GLU A 200 -47.30 7.27 -21.43
N GLY A 201 -47.73 6.14 -20.86
CA GLY A 201 -48.69 5.22 -21.44
C GLY A 201 -49.53 4.61 -20.31
N SER A 202 -50.81 4.98 -20.28
CA SER A 202 -51.79 4.82 -19.21
C SER A 202 -52.41 3.42 -19.08
N GLY A 203 -52.77 3.04 -17.85
CA GLY A 203 -53.62 1.89 -17.53
C GLY A 203 -54.11 1.95 -16.07
N LEU A 204 -55.41 2.21 -15.89
CA LEU A 204 -56.12 2.40 -14.62
C LEU A 204 -56.41 1.09 -13.89
N GLY A 205 -56.20 1.07 -12.57
CA GLY A 205 -57.16 0.52 -11.59
C GLY A 205 -56.73 -0.72 -10.80
N GLY A 206 -56.28 -0.50 -9.56
CA GLY A 206 -56.19 -1.50 -8.50
C GLY A 206 -55.40 -0.94 -7.33
N ASP A 207 -56.08 -0.67 -6.22
CA ASP A 207 -55.50 -0.13 -4.98
C ASP A 207 -54.37 -1.03 -4.46
N GLU A 208 -53.12 -0.59 -4.61
CA GLU A 208 -52.08 -0.88 -3.63
C GLU A 208 -51.63 0.49 -3.14
N GLU A 209 -51.85 0.72 -1.85
CA GLU A 209 -51.26 1.84 -1.14
C GLU A 209 -49.75 1.73 -1.36
N ASP A 210 -49.19 2.59 -2.22
CA ASP A 210 -47.76 2.86 -2.22
C ASP A 210 -47.45 3.37 -0.81
N GLU A 211 -47.13 2.45 0.11
CA GLU A 211 -46.40 2.76 1.32
C GLU A 211 -45.11 3.43 0.84
N GLU A 212 -45.15 4.76 0.79
CA GLU A 212 -44.00 5.61 0.55
C GLU A 212 -42.95 5.18 1.58
N GLU A 213 -42.05 4.29 1.15
CA GLU A 213 -41.10 3.57 2.00
C GLU A 213 -40.34 4.62 2.81
N GLY A 214 -40.76 4.78 4.07
CA GLY A 214 -40.35 5.89 4.90
C GLY A 214 -38.83 5.89 5.07
N PRO A 215 -38.22 7.03 5.44
CA PRO A 215 -36.79 7.05 5.71
C PRO A 215 -36.46 6.02 6.81
N VAL A 216 -35.72 4.97 6.44
CA VAL A 216 -35.29 3.93 7.37
C VAL A 216 -34.31 4.52 8.38
N TYR A 217 -34.67 4.47 9.66
CA TYR A 217 -33.84 4.98 10.75
C TYR A 217 -32.96 3.88 11.32
N PHE A 218 -31.65 4.12 11.32
CA PHE A 218 -30.68 3.26 11.99
C PHE A 218 -30.44 3.79 13.41
N PHE A 219 -30.90 3.04 14.41
CA PHE A 219 -30.66 3.39 15.81
C PHE A 219 -29.78 2.34 16.49
N LEU A 220 -29.01 2.78 17.49
CA LEU A 220 -28.16 1.91 18.29
C LEU A 220 -28.98 1.38 19.46
N GLU A 221 -29.32 0.08 19.45
CA GLU A 221 -30.20 -0.52 20.45
C GLU A 221 -29.41 -0.89 21.71
N GLU A 222 -29.44 -0.06 22.76
CA GLU A 222 -28.91 -0.47 24.08
C GLU A 222 -29.53 0.23 25.30
N SER A 223 -29.59 -0.51 26.41
CA SER A 223 -30.11 -0.04 27.71
C SER A 223 -29.11 0.77 28.54
N THR A 224 -27.88 1.00 28.06
CA THR A 224 -26.74 1.47 28.87
C THR A 224 -26.40 2.96 28.69
N GLY A 225 -26.95 3.62 27.67
CA GLY A 225 -26.85 5.08 27.42
C GLY A 225 -25.47 5.61 27.01
N TYR A 226 -24.36 4.90 27.27
CA TYR A 226 -23.00 5.38 26.97
C TYR A 226 -22.51 5.09 25.55
N MET A 227 -23.16 4.17 24.82
CA MET A 227 -22.67 3.63 23.55
C MET A 227 -22.56 4.69 22.44
N GLN A 228 -23.58 5.52 22.28
CA GLN A 228 -23.64 6.52 21.20
C GLN A 228 -22.57 7.62 21.36
N PRO A 229 -22.39 8.25 22.54
CA PRO A 229 -21.26 9.17 22.76
C PRO A 229 -19.90 8.49 22.64
N SER A 230 -19.78 7.24 23.08
CA SER A 230 -18.53 6.47 23.00
C SER A 230 -18.13 6.21 21.55
N MET A 231 -19.10 5.90 20.68
CA MET A 231 -18.87 5.72 19.25
C MET A 231 -18.35 7.00 18.59
N THR A 232 -19.00 8.15 18.83
CA THR A 232 -18.56 9.45 18.28
C THR A 232 -17.17 9.84 18.78
N PHE A 233 -16.86 9.56 20.05
CA PHE A 233 -15.53 9.78 20.61
C PHE A 233 -14.48 8.90 19.92
N LEU A 234 -14.71 7.60 19.81
CA LEU A 234 -13.80 6.67 19.15
C LEU A 234 -13.62 6.98 17.66
N ALA A 235 -14.68 7.39 16.98
CA ALA A 235 -14.68 7.83 15.59
C ALA A 235 -13.76 9.05 15.38
N THR A 236 -13.93 10.07 16.24
CA THR A 236 -13.09 11.28 16.21
C THR A 236 -11.61 10.94 16.48
N VAL A 237 -11.35 10.11 17.51
CA VAL A 237 -9.99 9.66 17.82
C VAL A 237 -9.39 8.86 16.68
N HIS A 238 -10.17 8.00 16.02
CA HIS A 238 -9.72 7.20 14.87
C HIS A 238 -9.26 8.10 13.72
N THR A 239 -10.07 9.09 13.34
CA THR A 239 -9.71 10.05 12.28
C THR A 239 -8.45 10.85 12.63
N ILE A 240 -8.30 11.28 13.89
CA ILE A 240 -7.08 11.98 14.35
C ILE A 240 -5.85 11.08 14.19
N ILE A 241 -5.94 9.81 14.61
CA ILE A 241 -4.81 8.88 14.51
C ILE A 241 -4.49 8.57 13.04
N SER A 242 -5.50 8.38 12.18
CA SER A 242 -5.31 8.26 10.73
C SER A 242 -4.52 9.44 10.17
N PHE A 243 -4.75 10.65 10.67
CA PHE A 243 -4.12 11.88 10.18
C PHE A 243 -2.67 11.97 10.63
N LEU A 244 -2.44 11.63 11.89
CA LEU A 244 -1.12 11.48 12.46
C LEU A 244 -0.30 10.41 11.71
N CYS A 245 -0.93 9.32 11.24
CA CYS A 245 -0.24 8.31 10.43
C CYS A 245 0.27 8.87 9.09
N ILE A 246 -0.50 9.72 8.39
CA ILE A 246 -0.04 10.35 7.14
C ILE A 246 1.18 11.23 7.41
N ILE A 247 1.12 12.08 8.45
CA ILE A 247 2.24 12.96 8.81
C ILE A 247 3.47 12.13 9.21
N GLY A 248 3.27 11.07 10.02
CA GLY A 248 4.33 10.16 10.41
C GLY A 248 5.00 9.47 9.22
N TYR A 249 4.21 9.03 8.22
CA TYR A 249 4.71 8.45 6.98
C TYR A 249 5.52 9.47 6.16
N ASN A 250 5.05 10.72 6.08
CA ASN A 250 5.72 11.81 5.39
C ASN A 250 7.10 12.14 5.98
N CYS A 251 7.26 12.02 7.29
CA CYS A 251 8.54 12.27 7.96
C CYS A 251 9.48 11.05 7.94
N LEU A 252 8.94 9.83 7.99
CA LEU A 252 9.75 8.61 8.13
C LEU A 252 10.13 7.97 6.79
N LYS A 253 9.16 7.74 5.90
CA LYS A 253 9.34 6.87 4.71
C LYS A 253 9.52 7.66 3.43
N ILE A 254 8.82 8.77 3.25
CA ILE A 254 8.91 9.59 2.03
C ILE A 254 10.35 10.04 1.72
N PRO A 255 11.16 10.53 2.70
CA PRO A 255 12.53 10.94 2.40
C PRO A 255 13.37 9.80 1.80
N LEU A 256 13.13 8.56 2.22
CA LEU A 256 13.79 7.37 1.70
C LEU A 256 13.34 7.03 0.27
N VAL A 257 12.04 7.14 -0.02
CA VAL A 257 11.49 6.93 -1.38
C VAL A 257 12.06 7.96 -2.34
N ILE A 258 12.07 9.24 -1.94
CA ILE A 258 12.67 10.33 -2.72
C ILE A 258 14.17 10.08 -2.91
N PHE A 259 14.90 9.69 -1.86
CA PHE A 259 16.33 9.37 -1.96
C PHE A 259 16.61 8.23 -2.96
N LYS A 260 15.81 7.16 -2.95
CA LYS A 260 15.94 6.05 -3.90
C LYS A 260 15.75 6.53 -5.34
N ARG A 261 14.75 7.37 -5.58
CA ARG A 261 14.46 7.91 -6.93
C ARG A 261 15.54 8.89 -7.40
N GLU A 262 15.99 9.80 -6.53
CA GLU A 262 17.08 10.73 -6.84
C GLU A 262 18.40 10.00 -7.11
N LYS A 263 18.71 8.93 -6.35
CA LYS A 263 19.89 8.07 -6.57
C LYS A 263 19.86 7.38 -7.93
N GLU A 264 18.72 6.83 -8.32
CA GLU A 264 18.55 6.16 -9.61
C GLU A 264 18.70 7.16 -10.77
N LEU A 265 18.06 8.33 -10.65
CA LEU A 265 18.15 9.41 -11.64
C LEU A 265 19.59 9.91 -11.81
N ALA A 266 20.31 10.14 -10.70
CA ALA A 266 21.70 10.56 -10.74
C ALA A 266 22.60 9.55 -11.45
N ARG A 267 22.41 8.25 -11.19
CA ARG A 267 23.16 7.17 -11.86
C ARG A 267 22.86 7.07 -13.34
N LYS A 268 21.58 7.11 -13.73
CA LYS A 268 21.16 7.07 -15.14
C LYS A 268 21.67 8.27 -15.93
N LEU A 269 21.73 9.44 -15.31
CA LEU A 269 22.33 10.65 -15.90
C LEU A 269 23.86 10.54 -16.03
N GLU A 270 24.54 10.04 -15.00
CA GLU A 270 26.01 9.98 -14.96
C GLU A 270 26.60 8.85 -15.81
N PHE A 271 25.98 7.67 -15.82
CA PHE A 271 26.52 6.47 -16.48
C PHE A 271 25.84 6.18 -17.82
N ASP A 272 24.51 6.22 -17.87
CA ASP A 272 23.74 5.78 -19.05
C ASP A 272 23.50 6.93 -20.04
N GLY A 273 23.59 8.18 -19.60
CA GLY A 273 23.32 9.36 -20.43
C GLY A 273 21.83 9.55 -20.74
N LEU A 274 20.94 9.02 -19.89
CA LEU A 274 19.48 9.19 -20.02
C LEU A 274 19.13 10.69 -20.11
N TYR A 275 18.29 11.08 -21.06
CA TYR A 275 17.95 12.48 -21.44
C TYR A 275 19.04 13.25 -22.23
N ILE A 276 20.25 12.71 -22.39
CA ILE A 276 21.36 13.35 -23.11
C ILE A 276 21.65 12.62 -24.42
N THR A 277 21.94 11.32 -24.32
CA THR A 277 22.30 10.44 -25.44
C THR A 277 21.10 9.66 -25.96
N GLU A 278 20.22 9.25 -25.03
CA GLU A 278 19.03 8.44 -25.30
C GLU A 278 17.77 9.23 -24.94
N GLN A 279 16.78 9.22 -25.84
CA GLN A 279 15.45 9.72 -25.51
C GLN A 279 14.79 8.74 -24.53
N PRO A 280 14.13 9.23 -23.47
CA PRO A 280 13.35 8.33 -22.62
C PRO A 280 12.32 7.59 -23.48
N GLU A 281 12.00 6.36 -23.09
CA GLU A 281 10.83 5.67 -23.65
C GLU A 281 9.60 6.60 -23.46
N ASP A 282 8.83 6.85 -24.53
CA ASP A 282 7.71 7.80 -24.53
C ASP A 282 6.62 7.45 -23.49
N ASP A 283 6.68 6.24 -22.93
CA ASP A 283 5.77 5.72 -21.90
C ASP A 283 6.17 6.11 -20.45
N ASP A 284 7.37 6.66 -20.24
CA ASP A 284 7.93 6.88 -18.91
C ASP A 284 7.80 8.37 -18.46
N ILE A 285 6.62 8.74 -17.93
CA ILE A 285 6.23 10.11 -17.52
C ILE A 285 7.09 10.69 -16.36
N LYS A 286 8.09 9.95 -15.87
CA LYS A 286 8.84 10.26 -14.65
C LYS A 286 10.10 11.09 -14.93
N GLY A 287 10.00 12.34 -15.37
CA GLY A 287 11.20 13.15 -15.58
C GLY A 287 11.00 14.65 -15.53
N GLN A 288 11.57 15.32 -14.52
CA GLN A 288 12.19 16.66 -14.56
C GLN A 288 12.23 17.29 -13.15
N SER A 289 13.11 16.83 -12.28
CA SER A 289 13.57 17.61 -11.10
C SER A 289 14.87 17.04 -10.55
N PHE A 290 15.74 17.94 -10.09
CA PHE A 290 17.14 17.65 -9.76
C PHE A 290 17.36 17.38 -8.26
N PRO A 291 18.39 16.58 -7.90
CA PRO A 291 18.49 15.99 -6.58
C PRO A 291 18.87 17.01 -5.51
N LYS A 292 18.04 17.11 -4.46
CA LYS A 292 18.33 17.89 -3.25
C LYS A 292 18.63 17.00 -2.03
N ASN A 293 18.11 15.78 -2.04
CA ASN A 293 18.16 14.83 -0.92
C ASN A 293 19.25 13.76 -1.10
N TYR A 294 19.73 13.55 -2.32
CA TYR A 294 20.86 12.67 -2.64
C TYR A 294 22.19 13.20 -2.09
N TRP A 295 23.09 12.28 -1.72
CA TRP A 295 24.39 12.59 -1.11
C TRP A 295 25.32 13.39 -2.04
N ASP A 296 25.45 12.99 -3.31
CA ASP A 296 26.33 13.66 -4.27
C ASP A 296 25.64 14.87 -4.91
N LYS A 297 25.99 16.06 -4.41
CA LYS A 297 25.50 17.35 -4.92
C LYS A 297 26.24 17.82 -6.18
N PHE A 298 27.33 17.16 -6.57
CA PHE A 298 28.19 17.56 -7.70
C PHE A 298 27.88 16.80 -9.00
N VAL A 299 26.84 15.98 -9.02
CA VAL A 299 26.44 15.19 -10.21
C VAL A 299 26.30 16.04 -11.47
N LYS A 300 25.74 17.26 -11.38
CA LYS A 300 25.60 18.15 -12.54
C LYS A 300 26.94 18.55 -13.16
N ARG A 301 27.95 18.76 -12.32
CA ARG A 301 29.32 19.09 -12.76
C ARG A 301 29.97 17.88 -13.43
N LYS A 302 29.81 16.69 -12.87
CA LYS A 302 30.32 15.44 -13.45
C LYS A 302 29.70 15.12 -14.80
N VAL A 303 28.39 15.31 -14.94
CA VAL A 303 27.66 15.09 -16.21
C VAL A 303 28.13 16.09 -17.27
N LEU A 304 28.31 17.37 -16.90
CA LEU A 304 28.82 18.39 -17.83
C LEU A 304 30.27 18.09 -18.26
N ASP A 305 31.11 17.62 -17.35
CA ASP A 305 32.50 17.25 -17.66
C ASP A 305 32.55 16.03 -18.61
N LYS A 306 31.70 15.03 -18.38
CA LYS A 306 31.68 13.79 -19.18
C LYS A 306 31.05 13.97 -20.57
N TYR A 307 29.90 14.65 -20.66
CA TYR A 307 29.11 14.73 -21.90
C TYR A 307 29.15 16.11 -22.58
N GLY A 308 29.60 17.15 -21.88
CA GLY A 308 29.58 18.52 -22.39
C GLY A 308 30.53 18.76 -23.56
N ASP A 309 31.64 18.04 -23.64
CA ASP A 309 32.59 18.18 -24.75
C ASP A 309 32.05 17.57 -26.06
N ILE A 310 31.21 16.54 -26.00
CA ILE A 310 30.70 15.81 -27.17
C ILE A 310 29.40 16.43 -27.70
N TYR A 311 28.48 16.78 -26.81
CA TYR A 311 27.13 17.24 -27.19
C TYR A 311 26.93 18.76 -27.08
N GLY A 312 27.98 19.49 -26.68
CA GLY A 312 27.97 20.93 -26.49
C GLY A 312 27.65 21.33 -25.05
N ARG A 313 28.60 21.99 -24.38
CA ARG A 313 28.49 22.40 -22.98
C ARG A 313 27.27 23.28 -22.70
N GLU A 314 26.92 24.18 -23.61
CA GLU A 314 25.80 25.11 -23.42
C GLU A 314 24.45 24.40 -23.38
N ARG A 315 24.23 23.48 -24.33
CA ARG A 315 23.01 22.66 -24.41
C ARG A 315 22.82 21.80 -23.16
N ILE A 316 23.90 21.18 -22.67
CA ILE A 316 23.85 20.35 -21.46
C ILE A 316 23.64 21.21 -20.21
N ALA A 317 24.28 22.38 -20.12
CA ALA A 317 24.06 23.30 -19.01
C ALA A 317 22.62 23.80 -18.95
N GLU A 318 22.03 24.15 -20.09
CA GLU A 318 20.62 24.55 -20.20
C GLU A 318 19.67 23.42 -19.79
N LEU A 319 19.89 22.19 -20.29
CA LEU A 319 19.09 21.02 -19.93
C LEU A 319 19.13 20.70 -18.43
N LEU A 320 20.30 20.82 -17.81
CA LEU A 320 20.50 20.60 -16.37
C LEU A 320 20.01 21.79 -15.51
N GLY A 321 19.53 22.87 -16.14
CA GLY A 321 19.11 24.10 -15.47
C GLY A 321 20.25 24.79 -14.71
N MET A 322 21.47 24.75 -15.25
CA MET A 322 22.63 25.43 -14.70
C MET A 322 22.87 26.74 -15.46
N ASP A 323 23.04 27.83 -14.73
CA ASP A 323 23.57 29.06 -15.30
C ASP A 323 25.09 28.92 -15.46
N LEU A 324 25.60 28.92 -16.69
CA LEU A 324 27.04 28.86 -16.99
C LEU A 324 27.83 29.97 -16.29
N ALA A 325 27.20 31.13 -16.03
CA ALA A 325 27.83 32.24 -15.33
C ALA A 325 28.03 31.98 -13.82
N SER A 326 27.28 31.04 -13.24
CA SER A 326 27.39 30.61 -11.83
C SER A 326 28.43 29.50 -11.63
N LEU A 327 28.84 28.82 -12.69
CA LEU A 327 29.85 27.74 -12.67
C LEU A 327 31.28 28.25 -12.80
N ASP A 328 31.47 29.55 -13.06
CA ASP A 328 32.79 30.17 -13.10
C ASP A 328 33.36 30.21 -11.68
N VAL A 329 34.27 29.26 -11.40
CA VAL A 329 34.95 29.05 -10.11
C VAL A 329 35.58 30.34 -9.57
N SER A 330 35.93 31.27 -10.47
CA SER A 330 36.48 32.59 -10.15
C SER A 330 35.47 33.56 -9.50
N LYS A 331 34.16 33.40 -9.75
CA LYS A 331 33.10 34.18 -9.09
C LYS A 331 32.64 33.57 -7.78
N GLN A 332 32.61 32.24 -7.68
CA GLN A 332 32.17 31.53 -6.47
C GLN A 332 33.13 31.79 -5.29
N GLN A 333 34.45 31.78 -5.53
CA GLN A 333 35.47 32.18 -4.53
C GLN A 333 35.38 33.65 -4.09
N ASN A 334 34.79 34.53 -4.91
CA ASN A 334 34.59 35.94 -4.57
C ASN A 334 33.25 36.20 -3.84
N GLN A 335 32.24 35.34 -4.01
CA GLN A 335 30.94 35.45 -3.35
C GLN A 335 30.92 34.89 -1.92
N ASP A 336 31.76 33.91 -1.58
CA ASP A 336 31.86 33.37 -0.21
C ASP A 336 32.28 34.42 0.84
N LYS A 337 32.85 35.56 0.42
CA LYS A 337 33.18 36.69 1.30
C LYS A 337 32.00 37.64 1.58
N LYS A 338 30.85 37.46 0.93
CA LYS A 338 29.73 38.40 1.02
C LYS A 338 28.37 37.68 0.97
N ALA A 339 28.16 36.73 1.88
CA ALA A 339 26.82 36.25 2.18
C ALA A 339 26.10 37.30 3.06
N GLU A 340 25.31 38.18 2.43
CA GLU A 340 24.33 39.00 3.15
C GLU A 340 23.22 38.08 3.70
N GLU A 341 22.90 38.23 4.99
CA GLU A 341 21.81 37.49 5.63
C GLU A 341 20.47 37.84 4.95
N PRO A 342 19.74 36.86 4.40
CA PRO A 342 18.47 37.14 3.71
C PRO A 342 17.39 37.51 4.72
N ASP A 343 16.73 38.64 4.50
CA ASP A 343 15.60 39.10 5.30
C ASP A 343 14.48 38.04 5.37
N THR A 344 14.15 37.63 6.60
CA THR A 344 13.26 36.51 6.95
C THR A 344 11.78 36.88 6.86
N SER A 345 11.35 37.46 5.74
CA SER A 345 9.93 37.72 5.51
C SER A 345 9.24 36.47 4.95
N MET A 346 8.17 35.99 5.58
CA MET A 346 7.44 34.78 5.15
C MET A 346 6.98 34.83 3.68
N PHE A 347 6.73 36.04 3.15
CA PHE A 347 6.30 36.24 1.78
C PHE A 347 7.44 36.11 0.76
N THR A 348 8.68 36.53 1.09
CA THR A 348 9.87 36.26 0.27
C THR A 348 10.31 34.81 0.37
N TRP A 349 10.04 34.15 1.52
CA TRP A 349 10.24 32.71 1.66
C TRP A 349 9.32 31.89 0.74
N ILE A 350 8.02 32.17 0.70
CA ILE A 350 7.06 31.44 -0.16
C ILE A 350 7.39 31.61 -1.65
N THR A 351 7.80 32.81 -2.09
CA THR A 351 8.17 33.06 -3.48
C THR A 351 9.56 32.51 -3.85
N SER A 352 10.40 32.19 -2.87
CA SER A 352 11.69 31.52 -3.08
C SER A 352 11.61 29.99 -3.23
N ILE A 353 10.42 29.40 -3.06
CA ILE A 353 10.23 27.96 -3.18
C ILE A 353 10.24 27.55 -4.66
N ASP A 354 11.06 26.55 -4.96
CA ASP A 354 11.12 25.89 -6.26
C ASP A 354 9.85 25.05 -6.51
N LEU A 355 8.83 25.70 -7.09
CA LEU A 355 7.53 25.09 -7.39
C LEU A 355 7.66 23.86 -8.30
N LYS A 356 8.59 23.88 -9.26
CA LYS A 356 8.84 22.74 -10.16
C LYS A 356 9.28 21.51 -9.37
N TYR A 357 10.23 21.69 -8.46
CA TYR A 357 10.68 20.61 -7.57
C TYR A 357 9.57 20.10 -6.65
N GLN A 358 8.74 20.99 -6.08
CA GLN A 358 7.64 20.56 -5.21
C GLN A 358 6.58 19.77 -5.97
N ILE A 359 6.20 20.19 -7.17
CA ILE A 359 5.26 19.46 -8.03
C ILE A 359 5.80 18.06 -8.35
N TRP A 360 7.08 17.96 -8.73
CA TRP A 360 7.70 16.66 -8.95
C TRP A 360 7.74 15.80 -7.69
N LYS A 361 8.10 16.39 -6.54
CA LYS A 361 8.11 15.68 -5.25
C LYS A 361 6.73 15.12 -4.91
N PHE A 362 5.68 15.92 -5.06
CA PHE A 362 4.30 15.47 -4.88
C PHE A 362 3.95 14.37 -5.88
N GLY A 363 4.35 14.47 -7.14
CA GLY A 363 4.17 13.41 -8.13
C GLY A 363 4.80 12.08 -7.70
N VAL A 364 6.04 12.11 -7.18
CA VAL A 364 6.69 10.89 -6.66
C VAL A 364 5.94 10.35 -5.44
N VAL A 365 5.48 11.21 -4.54
CA VAL A 365 4.70 10.81 -3.36
C VAL A 365 3.35 10.17 -3.75
N PHE A 366 2.64 10.73 -4.72
CA PHE A 366 1.36 10.20 -5.22
C PHE A 366 1.51 8.91 -6.05
N THR A 367 2.72 8.56 -6.49
CA THR A 367 2.96 7.26 -7.16
C THR A 367 3.33 6.15 -6.18
N ASP A 368 3.53 6.46 -4.90
CA ASP A 368 3.81 5.45 -3.88
C ASP A 368 2.52 4.77 -3.41
N ASN A 369 2.40 3.46 -3.70
CA ASN A 369 1.21 2.67 -3.36
C ASN A 369 0.88 2.69 -1.86
N THR A 370 1.89 2.73 -1.00
CA THR A 370 1.68 2.76 0.46
C THR A 370 1.12 4.10 0.91
N PHE A 371 1.60 5.22 0.34
CA PHE A 371 1.03 6.54 0.60
C PHE A 371 -0.42 6.63 0.12
N LEU A 372 -0.71 6.18 -1.10
CA LEU A 372 -2.08 6.17 -1.63
C LEU A 372 -3.03 5.36 -0.74
N TYR A 373 -2.58 4.21 -0.24
CA TYR A 373 -3.34 3.42 0.71
C TYR A 373 -3.66 4.19 2.01
N LEU A 374 -2.69 4.91 2.58
CA LEU A 374 -2.92 5.73 3.78
C LEU A 374 -3.85 6.92 3.53
N VAL A 375 -3.80 7.52 2.34
CA VAL A 375 -4.73 8.58 1.94
C VAL A 375 -6.14 8.03 1.76
N TRP A 376 -6.30 6.88 1.11
CA TRP A 376 -7.58 6.20 0.99
C TRP A 376 -8.17 5.83 2.37
N TYR A 377 -7.33 5.30 3.27
CA TYR A 377 -7.70 4.99 4.66
C TYR A 377 -8.20 6.24 5.40
N MET A 378 -7.54 7.39 5.21
CA MET A 378 -7.99 8.67 5.76
C MET A 378 -9.33 9.14 5.17
N ILE A 379 -9.51 9.02 3.84
CA ILE A 379 -10.76 9.41 3.18
C ILE A 379 -11.91 8.57 3.75
N MET A 380 -11.72 7.26 3.92
CA MET A 380 -12.70 6.39 4.57
C MET A 380 -12.97 6.82 6.02
N SER A 381 -11.94 7.26 6.77
CA SER A 381 -12.12 7.77 8.13
C SER A 381 -12.96 9.05 8.19
N PHE A 382 -12.89 9.92 7.17
CA PHE A 382 -13.77 11.08 7.05
C PHE A 382 -15.19 10.67 6.63
N LEU A 383 -15.32 9.74 5.67
CA LEU A 383 -16.61 9.20 5.25
C LEU A 383 -17.35 8.50 6.40
N GLY A 384 -16.61 7.90 7.34
CA GLY A 384 -17.14 7.34 8.59
C GLY A 384 -17.92 8.32 9.45
N HIS A 385 -17.66 9.64 9.36
CA HIS A 385 -18.46 10.66 10.08
C HIS A 385 -19.79 10.95 9.41
N TYR A 386 -19.91 10.75 8.08
CA TYR A 386 -21.18 10.88 7.37
C TYR A 386 -22.05 9.64 7.57
N ASN A 387 -21.45 8.45 7.43
CA ASN A 387 -22.12 7.19 7.68
C ASN A 387 -21.18 6.24 8.42
N ASN A 388 -21.61 5.79 9.59
CA ASN A 388 -20.81 4.96 10.48
C ASN A 388 -20.42 3.61 9.86
N PHE A 389 -21.16 3.08 8.87
CA PHE A 389 -20.82 1.81 8.22
C PHE A 389 -19.48 1.84 7.47
N PHE A 390 -18.98 3.02 7.07
CA PHE A 390 -17.66 3.13 6.43
C PHE A 390 -16.50 2.72 7.37
N TYR A 391 -16.71 2.68 8.70
CA TYR A 391 -15.71 2.13 9.62
C TYR A 391 -15.47 0.62 9.42
N ALA A 392 -16.38 -0.12 8.78
CA ALA A 392 -16.18 -1.51 8.40
C ALA A 392 -15.05 -1.71 7.39
N THR A 393 -14.88 -0.76 6.46
CA THR A 393 -13.80 -0.84 5.45
C THR A 393 -12.41 -0.78 6.08
N HIS A 394 -12.24 -0.13 7.23
CA HIS A 394 -10.96 -0.02 7.93
C HIS A 394 -10.51 -1.35 8.54
N LEU A 395 -11.43 -2.29 8.73
CA LEU A 395 -11.11 -3.63 9.22
C LEU A 395 -10.24 -4.40 8.22
N LEU A 396 -10.34 -4.10 6.92
CA LEU A 396 -9.48 -4.68 5.88
C LEU A 396 -7.99 -4.38 6.10
N ASP A 397 -7.63 -3.37 6.91
CA ASP A 397 -6.23 -3.07 7.24
C ASP A 397 -5.52 -4.23 7.95
N ILE A 398 -6.25 -5.12 8.64
CA ILE A 398 -5.65 -6.32 9.24
C ILE A 398 -4.96 -7.20 8.20
N ALA A 399 -5.55 -7.34 7.01
CA ALA A 399 -5.01 -8.18 5.94
C ALA A 399 -3.67 -7.65 5.43
N MET A 400 -3.51 -6.33 5.39
CA MET A 400 -2.27 -5.66 4.97
C MET A 400 -1.25 -5.54 6.10
N GLY A 401 -1.71 -5.46 7.35
CA GLY A 401 -0.90 -5.29 8.56
C GLY A 401 -0.15 -6.55 8.97
N VAL A 402 -0.78 -7.73 8.87
CA VAL A 402 -0.18 -9.00 9.30
C VAL A 402 0.62 -9.64 8.16
N LYS A 403 1.86 -10.05 8.46
CA LYS A 403 2.78 -10.63 7.45
C LYS A 403 2.20 -11.88 6.78
N THR A 404 1.58 -12.78 7.54
CA THR A 404 1.00 -14.03 7.03
C THR A 404 -0.24 -13.80 6.16
N LEU A 405 -1.10 -12.83 6.50
CA LEU A 405 -2.23 -12.47 5.65
C LEU A 405 -1.78 -11.79 4.36
N ARG A 406 -0.70 -10.98 4.40
CA ARG A 406 -0.13 -10.39 3.19
C ARG A 406 0.38 -11.43 2.21
N THR A 407 1.01 -12.50 2.68
CA THR A 407 1.44 -13.60 1.80
C THR A 407 0.26 -14.32 1.16
N ILE A 408 -0.87 -14.46 1.88
CA ILE A 408 -2.12 -15.02 1.34
C ILE A 408 -2.72 -14.10 0.26
N LEU A 409 -2.77 -12.78 0.49
CA LEU A 409 -3.23 -11.84 -0.54
C LEU A 409 -2.28 -11.81 -1.75
N SER A 410 -0.98 -11.95 -1.49
CA SER A 410 0.04 -11.99 -2.53
C SER A 410 -0.09 -13.22 -3.42
N SER A 411 -0.50 -14.39 -2.90
CA SER A 411 -0.67 -15.58 -3.73
C SER A 411 -1.77 -15.39 -4.78
N VAL A 412 -2.89 -14.80 -4.39
CA VAL A 412 -4.00 -14.51 -5.33
C VAL A 412 -3.60 -13.45 -6.36
N THR A 413 -2.84 -12.44 -5.94
CA THR A 413 -2.41 -11.35 -6.84
C THR A 413 -1.21 -11.69 -7.71
N HIS A 414 -0.40 -12.69 -7.35
CA HIS A 414 0.77 -13.14 -8.13
C HIS A 414 0.38 -13.56 -9.55
N ASN A 415 -0.64 -14.42 -9.65
CA ASN A 415 -1.17 -14.90 -10.94
C ASN A 415 -2.40 -14.10 -11.39
N GLY A 416 -2.57 -12.87 -10.90
CA GLY A 416 -3.78 -12.06 -11.12
C GLY A 416 -4.12 -11.80 -12.60
N LYS A 417 -3.10 -11.64 -13.46
CA LYS A 417 -3.30 -11.51 -14.92
C LYS A 417 -3.90 -12.77 -15.51
N GLN A 418 -3.39 -13.94 -15.12
CA GLN A 418 -3.92 -15.23 -15.59
C GLN A 418 -5.34 -15.45 -15.05
N LEU A 419 -5.58 -15.15 -13.77
CA LEU A 419 -6.89 -15.25 -13.15
C LEU A 419 -7.94 -14.41 -13.90
N MET A 420 -7.63 -13.14 -14.21
CA MET A 420 -8.54 -12.25 -14.95
C MET A 420 -8.83 -12.76 -16.36
N MET A 421 -7.82 -13.27 -17.07
CA MET A 421 -8.01 -13.88 -18.40
C MET A 421 -8.89 -15.13 -18.34
N THR A 422 -8.73 -15.96 -17.30
CA THR A 422 -9.53 -17.17 -17.08
C THR A 422 -10.98 -16.83 -16.74
N VAL A 423 -11.23 -15.82 -15.90
CA VAL A 423 -12.59 -15.30 -15.64
C VAL A 423 -13.21 -14.72 -16.91
N GLY A 424 -12.41 -14.07 -17.76
CA GLY A 424 -12.84 -13.64 -19.09
C GLY A 424 -13.28 -14.80 -19.99
N LEU A 425 -12.52 -15.90 -20.01
CA LEU A 425 -12.90 -17.12 -20.73
C LEU A 425 -14.21 -17.72 -20.19
N LEU A 426 -14.39 -17.76 -18.87
CA LEU A 426 -15.62 -18.21 -18.23
C LEU A 426 -16.83 -17.39 -18.69
N ALA A 427 -16.73 -16.06 -18.67
CA ALA A 427 -17.79 -15.17 -19.14
C ALA A 427 -18.16 -15.42 -20.62
N VAL A 428 -17.16 -15.63 -21.49
CA VAL A 428 -17.38 -15.92 -22.92
C VAL A 428 -18.06 -17.28 -23.12
N VAL A 429 -17.64 -18.31 -22.39
CA VAL A 429 -18.25 -19.65 -22.48
C VAL A 429 -19.71 -19.60 -22.02
N VAL A 430 -19.99 -18.95 -20.89
CA VAL A 430 -21.36 -18.78 -20.38
C VAL A 430 -22.22 -17.97 -21.35
N TYR A 431 -21.67 -16.94 -21.98
CA TYR A 431 -22.35 -16.17 -23.02
C TYR A 431 -22.75 -17.03 -24.23
N LEU A 432 -21.86 -17.91 -24.71
CA LEU A 432 -22.18 -18.84 -25.80
C LEU A 432 -23.34 -19.78 -25.43
N TYR A 433 -23.32 -20.33 -24.22
CA TYR A 433 -24.43 -21.14 -23.70
C TYR A 433 -25.73 -20.33 -23.57
N THR A 434 -25.64 -19.07 -23.16
CA THR A 434 -26.79 -18.16 -23.08
C THR A 434 -27.43 -17.93 -24.44
N VAL A 435 -26.64 -17.68 -25.49
CA VAL A 435 -27.17 -17.45 -26.85
C VAL A 435 -27.89 -18.70 -27.37
N VAL A 436 -27.37 -19.89 -27.08
CA VAL A 436 -28.02 -21.16 -27.43
C VAL A 436 -29.34 -21.31 -26.65
N ALA A 437 -29.33 -21.05 -25.34
CA ALA A 437 -30.52 -21.11 -24.50
C ALA A 437 -31.60 -20.11 -24.95
N PHE A 438 -31.21 -18.88 -25.25
CA PHE A 438 -32.11 -17.81 -25.67
C PHE A 438 -32.82 -18.12 -27.00
N ASN A 439 -32.11 -18.73 -27.96
CA ASN A 439 -32.69 -19.03 -29.27
C ASN A 439 -33.50 -20.33 -29.29
N PHE A 440 -33.06 -21.37 -28.57
CA PHE A 440 -33.65 -22.72 -28.69
C PHE A 440 -34.44 -23.17 -27.45
N PHE A 441 -34.06 -22.72 -26.25
CA PHE A 441 -34.60 -23.22 -24.98
C PHE A 441 -35.37 -22.16 -24.17
N ARG A 442 -35.71 -21.02 -24.77
CA ARG A 442 -36.40 -19.89 -24.10
C ARG A 442 -37.62 -20.31 -23.27
N LYS A 443 -38.42 -21.26 -23.76
CA LYS A 443 -39.65 -21.71 -23.12
C LYS A 443 -39.46 -22.39 -21.75
N PHE A 444 -38.26 -22.94 -21.49
CA PHE A 444 -37.97 -23.66 -20.24
C PHE A 444 -37.55 -22.72 -19.10
N TYR A 445 -37.23 -21.45 -19.41
CA TYR A 445 -36.77 -20.47 -18.42
C TYR A 445 -37.94 -19.74 -17.74
N ASN A 446 -39.04 -20.45 -17.52
CA ASN A 446 -40.17 -19.95 -16.76
C ASN A 446 -39.93 -20.24 -15.28
N LYS A 447 -39.96 -19.21 -14.44
CA LYS A 447 -39.79 -19.32 -12.98
C LYS A 447 -41.05 -18.95 -12.21
N SER A 448 -42.18 -18.76 -12.91
CA SER A 448 -43.46 -18.46 -12.27
C SER A 448 -43.95 -19.62 -11.40
N GLU A 449 -44.28 -19.35 -10.14
CA GLU A 449 -44.99 -20.30 -9.28
C GLU A 449 -46.50 -20.34 -9.58
N ASP A 450 -47.06 -19.24 -10.12
CA ASP A 450 -48.46 -19.10 -10.51
C ASP A 450 -48.64 -19.05 -12.03
N GLU A 451 -49.66 -19.72 -12.57
CA GLU A 451 -49.94 -19.81 -14.02
C GLU A 451 -50.27 -18.44 -14.66
N ASP A 452 -50.65 -17.45 -13.86
CA ASP A 452 -51.13 -16.14 -14.33
C ASP A 452 -50.02 -15.07 -14.48
N GLU A 453 -48.82 -15.30 -13.92
CA GLU A 453 -47.68 -14.36 -13.99
C GLU A 453 -46.37 -15.03 -14.45
N PRO A 454 -46.16 -15.23 -15.77
CA PRO A 454 -44.99 -15.91 -16.30
C PRO A 454 -43.70 -15.08 -16.17
N ASP A 455 -42.89 -15.37 -15.14
CA ASP A 455 -41.54 -14.82 -14.95
C ASP A 455 -40.51 -15.55 -15.83
N MET A 456 -40.50 -15.17 -17.11
CA MET A 456 -39.61 -15.72 -18.12
C MET A 456 -38.25 -15.01 -18.12
N LYS A 457 -37.20 -15.68 -17.63
CA LYS A 457 -35.85 -15.11 -17.51
C LYS A 457 -35.13 -14.89 -18.85
N CYS A 458 -35.54 -15.60 -19.91
CA CYS A 458 -34.95 -15.48 -21.24
C CYS A 458 -35.84 -14.75 -22.26
N ASN A 459 -36.61 -13.75 -21.81
CA ASN A 459 -37.27 -12.79 -22.71
C ASN A 459 -36.28 -11.75 -23.26
N ASP A 460 -35.44 -11.20 -22.40
CA ASP A 460 -34.37 -10.26 -22.76
C ASP A 460 -33.00 -10.94 -22.72
N MET A 461 -32.14 -10.62 -23.69
CA MET A 461 -30.82 -11.24 -23.80
C MET A 461 -29.95 -10.96 -22.56
N MET A 462 -30.02 -9.73 -22.02
CA MET A 462 -29.25 -9.36 -20.82
C MET A 462 -29.75 -10.11 -19.59
N THR A 463 -31.08 -10.19 -19.39
CA THR A 463 -31.69 -10.93 -18.28
C THR A 463 -31.35 -12.42 -18.33
N CYS A 464 -31.37 -13.00 -19.53
CA CYS A 464 -30.97 -14.39 -19.75
C CYS A 464 -29.49 -14.62 -19.41
N TYR A 465 -28.60 -13.72 -19.85
CA TYR A 465 -27.16 -13.80 -19.57
C TYR A 465 -26.84 -13.63 -18.08
N LEU A 466 -27.44 -12.64 -17.44
CA LEU A 466 -27.29 -12.41 -16.01
C LEU A 466 -27.81 -13.60 -15.20
N PHE A 467 -28.90 -14.23 -15.62
CA PHE A 467 -29.41 -15.46 -14.99
C PHE A 467 -28.38 -16.59 -15.06
N HIS A 468 -27.76 -16.84 -16.22
CA HIS A 468 -26.72 -17.87 -16.34
C HIS A 468 -25.46 -17.55 -15.50
N MET A 469 -25.04 -16.29 -15.47
CA MET A 469 -23.88 -15.84 -14.69
C MET A 469 -24.13 -15.78 -13.18
N TYR A 470 -25.37 -15.55 -12.74
CA TYR A 470 -25.72 -15.46 -11.32
C TYR A 470 -26.09 -16.82 -10.75
N VAL A 471 -26.99 -17.55 -11.41
CA VAL A 471 -27.51 -18.85 -10.96
C VAL A 471 -26.66 -19.99 -11.52
N GLY A 472 -26.46 -20.02 -12.85
CA GLY A 472 -25.85 -21.16 -13.54
C GLY A 472 -24.43 -21.50 -13.05
N VAL A 473 -23.56 -20.51 -12.86
CA VAL A 473 -22.18 -20.76 -12.36
C VAL A 473 -22.10 -20.97 -10.85
N ARG A 474 -23.14 -20.60 -10.09
CA ARG A 474 -23.18 -20.70 -8.62
C ARG A 474 -23.85 -21.98 -8.15
N ALA A 475 -24.81 -22.49 -8.90
CA ALA A 475 -25.44 -23.77 -8.67
C ALA A 475 -24.40 -24.88 -8.80
N GLY A 476 -24.23 -25.68 -7.75
CA GLY A 476 -23.19 -26.72 -7.67
C GLY A 476 -23.35 -27.85 -8.69
N GLY A 477 -24.56 -28.11 -9.20
CA GLY A 477 -24.85 -29.09 -10.26
C GLY A 477 -25.03 -28.48 -11.66
N GLY A 478 -24.80 -27.18 -11.82
CA GLY A 478 -24.98 -26.47 -13.09
C GLY A 478 -26.39 -25.93 -13.29
N ILE A 479 -26.71 -25.51 -14.51
CA ILE A 479 -27.94 -24.76 -14.80
C ILE A 479 -29.21 -25.63 -14.83
N GLY A 480 -29.07 -26.95 -14.96
CA GLY A 480 -30.18 -27.89 -14.96
C GLY A 480 -30.91 -28.00 -13.63
N ASP A 481 -30.26 -27.67 -12.51
CA ASP A 481 -30.86 -27.75 -11.17
C ASP A 481 -31.94 -26.68 -10.94
N GLU A 482 -31.94 -25.62 -11.74
CA GLU A 482 -32.74 -24.41 -11.51
C GLU A 482 -33.80 -24.19 -12.61
N ILE A 483 -33.79 -24.99 -13.65
CA ILE A 483 -34.71 -24.88 -14.78
C ILE A 483 -35.70 -26.04 -14.72
N GLU A 484 -36.90 -25.85 -15.26
CA GLU A 484 -37.91 -26.90 -15.34
C GLU A 484 -37.39 -28.20 -16.00
N ASP A 485 -37.94 -29.33 -15.55
CA ASP A 485 -37.57 -30.65 -16.04
C ASP A 485 -37.82 -30.77 -17.56
N PRO A 486 -36.88 -31.32 -18.34
CA PRO A 486 -37.02 -31.46 -19.79
C PRO A 486 -37.98 -32.59 -20.24
N ALA A 487 -38.54 -33.35 -19.29
CA ALA A 487 -39.27 -34.57 -19.56
C ALA A 487 -40.58 -34.31 -20.33
N GLY A 488 -40.72 -34.92 -21.51
CA GLY A 488 -41.95 -34.85 -22.31
C GLY A 488 -41.98 -33.76 -23.38
N ASP A 489 -40.88 -33.05 -23.61
CA ASP A 489 -40.75 -32.10 -24.72
C ASP A 489 -39.99 -32.66 -25.93
N GLU A 490 -40.24 -32.12 -27.13
CA GLU A 490 -39.56 -32.51 -28.37
C GLU A 490 -38.03 -32.31 -28.30
N TYR A 491 -37.56 -31.39 -27.45
CA TYR A 491 -36.14 -31.07 -27.29
C TYR A 491 -35.47 -31.73 -26.08
N GLU A 492 -36.10 -32.72 -25.43
CA GLU A 492 -35.60 -33.38 -24.22
C GLU A 492 -34.12 -33.82 -24.34
N LEU A 493 -33.77 -34.53 -25.42
CA LEU A 493 -32.41 -35.01 -25.64
C LEU A 493 -31.39 -33.86 -25.79
N TYR A 494 -31.76 -32.79 -26.50
CA TYR A 494 -30.89 -31.63 -26.70
C TYR A 494 -30.70 -30.85 -25.40
N ARG A 495 -31.73 -30.77 -24.56
CA ARG A 495 -31.69 -30.10 -23.26
C ARG A 495 -30.79 -30.84 -22.27
N VAL A 496 -30.90 -32.18 -22.20
CA VAL A 496 -30.01 -33.01 -21.36
C VAL A 496 -28.54 -32.86 -21.79
N VAL A 497 -28.25 -32.86 -23.10
CA VAL A 497 -26.88 -32.63 -23.60
C VAL A 497 -26.39 -31.22 -23.26
N PHE A 498 -27.25 -30.20 -23.37
CA PHE A 498 -26.91 -28.84 -22.98
C PHE A 498 -26.54 -28.75 -21.49
N ASP A 499 -27.34 -29.33 -20.60
CA ASP A 499 -27.11 -29.27 -19.14
C ASP A 499 -25.85 -30.03 -18.71
N ILE A 500 -25.64 -31.24 -19.25
CA ILE A 500 -24.44 -32.04 -18.94
C ILE A 500 -23.17 -31.35 -19.45
N THR A 501 -23.20 -30.78 -20.66
CA THR A 501 -22.03 -30.09 -21.19
C THR A 501 -21.75 -28.80 -20.44
N PHE A 502 -22.79 -28.04 -20.06
CA PHE A 502 -22.65 -26.86 -19.22
C PHE A 502 -22.01 -27.21 -17.87
N PHE A 503 -22.53 -28.22 -17.18
CA PHE A 503 -21.97 -28.70 -15.91
C PHE A 503 -20.49 -29.11 -16.05
N PHE A 504 -20.16 -29.90 -17.07
CA PHE A 504 -18.81 -30.39 -17.27
C PHE A 504 -17.81 -29.27 -17.60
N PHE A 505 -18.14 -28.39 -18.55
CA PHE A 505 -17.20 -27.34 -18.97
C PHE A 505 -17.10 -26.21 -17.95
N VAL A 506 -18.22 -25.72 -17.43
CA VAL A 506 -18.25 -24.52 -16.58
C VAL A 506 -17.91 -24.88 -15.13
N ILE A 507 -18.60 -25.87 -14.56
CA ILE A 507 -18.45 -26.19 -13.14
C ILE A 507 -17.24 -27.09 -12.91
N VAL A 508 -17.14 -28.22 -13.62
CA VAL A 508 -16.07 -29.20 -13.36
C VAL A 508 -14.71 -28.73 -13.87
N ILE A 509 -14.63 -28.15 -15.07
CA ILE A 509 -13.36 -27.73 -15.65
C ILE A 509 -13.01 -26.29 -15.25
N LEU A 510 -13.82 -25.29 -15.61
CA LEU A 510 -13.41 -23.89 -15.47
C LEU A 510 -13.28 -23.43 -14.00
N LEU A 511 -14.19 -23.82 -13.09
CA LEU A 511 -14.03 -23.50 -11.66
C LEU A 511 -12.84 -24.24 -11.03
N ALA A 512 -12.59 -25.48 -11.44
CA ALA A 512 -11.42 -26.23 -10.96
C ALA A 512 -10.11 -25.62 -11.44
N ILE A 513 -10.05 -25.06 -12.66
CA ILE A 513 -8.89 -24.30 -13.14
C ILE A 513 -8.67 -23.05 -12.28
N ILE A 514 -9.72 -22.30 -11.95
CA ILE A 514 -9.62 -21.11 -11.08
C ILE A 514 -9.06 -21.48 -9.70
N GLN A 515 -9.58 -22.54 -9.06
CA GLN A 515 -9.04 -23.03 -7.79
C GLN A 515 -7.60 -23.55 -7.94
N GLY A 516 -7.31 -24.27 -9.03
CA GLY A 516 -5.99 -24.80 -9.33
C GLY A 516 -4.92 -23.71 -9.45
N LEU A 517 -5.22 -22.60 -10.12
CA LEU A 517 -4.31 -21.45 -10.24
C LEU A 517 -3.97 -20.82 -8.89
N ILE A 518 -4.91 -20.81 -7.94
CA ILE A 518 -4.68 -20.31 -6.59
C ILE A 518 -3.76 -21.26 -5.81
N ILE A 519 -4.00 -22.57 -5.91
CA ILE A 519 -3.16 -23.60 -5.26
C ILE A 519 -1.73 -23.56 -5.81
N ASP A 520 -1.58 -23.44 -7.13
CA ASP A 520 -0.28 -23.33 -7.81
C ASP A 520 0.51 -22.11 -7.30
N ALA A 521 -0.14 -20.95 -7.18
CA ALA A 521 0.49 -19.76 -6.62
C ALA A 521 0.96 -19.93 -5.17
N PHE A 522 0.21 -20.69 -4.35
CA PHE A 522 0.66 -21.02 -2.99
C PHE A 522 1.86 -21.98 -2.99
N GLY A 523 1.89 -22.94 -3.92
CA GLY A 523 3.03 -23.82 -4.13
C GLY A 523 4.29 -23.04 -4.51
N GLU A 524 4.19 -22.18 -5.53
CA GLU A 524 5.32 -21.38 -6.01
C GLU A 524 5.89 -20.45 -4.94
N LEU A 525 5.04 -19.72 -4.20
CA LEU A 525 5.50 -18.84 -3.12
C LEU A 525 6.19 -19.59 -1.97
N ARG A 526 5.82 -20.85 -1.74
CA ARG A 526 6.49 -21.70 -0.77
C ARG A 526 7.85 -22.13 -1.30
N ASP A 527 7.92 -22.58 -2.56
CA ASP A 527 9.16 -23.02 -3.19
C ASP A 527 10.19 -21.88 -3.28
N GLN A 528 9.76 -20.64 -3.53
CA GLN A 528 10.64 -19.46 -3.49
C GLN A 528 11.24 -19.23 -2.09
N GLN A 529 10.46 -19.42 -1.02
CA GLN A 529 10.96 -19.28 0.35
C GLN A 529 11.93 -20.40 0.71
N GLU A 530 11.62 -21.62 0.30
CA GLU A 530 12.49 -22.79 0.47
C GLU A 530 13.81 -22.59 -0.27
N GLN A 531 13.77 -22.11 -1.52
CA GLN A 531 14.95 -21.83 -2.33
C GLN A 531 15.84 -20.75 -1.70
N VAL A 532 15.28 -19.65 -1.20
CA VAL A 532 16.09 -18.60 -0.53
C VAL A 532 16.77 -19.15 0.72
N LYS A 533 16.09 -20.02 1.47
CA LYS A 533 16.67 -20.66 2.65
C LYS A 533 17.80 -21.62 2.25
N GLU A 534 17.57 -22.47 1.26
CA GLU A 534 18.56 -23.41 0.75
C GLU A 534 19.79 -22.67 0.18
N ASP A 535 19.59 -21.57 -0.55
CA ASP A 535 20.67 -20.77 -1.11
C ASP A 535 21.61 -20.21 -0.03
N MET A 536 21.04 -19.79 1.11
CA MET A 536 21.80 -19.28 2.25
C MET A 536 22.55 -20.38 3.02
N GLU A 537 22.02 -21.61 3.02
CA GLU A 537 22.62 -22.75 3.73
C GLU A 537 23.67 -23.48 2.88
N THR A 538 23.53 -23.50 1.55
CA THR A 538 24.34 -24.33 0.65
C THR A 538 25.51 -23.62 0.01
N LYS A 539 25.52 -22.28 -0.06
CA LYS A 539 26.63 -21.52 -0.64
C LYS A 539 26.81 -20.16 0.00
N CYS A 540 28.04 -19.64 -0.06
CA CYS A 540 28.30 -18.27 0.37
C CYS A 540 27.82 -17.29 -0.71
N PHE A 541 26.95 -16.34 -0.32
CA PHE A 541 26.38 -15.32 -1.23
C PHE A 541 27.44 -14.47 -1.96
N ILE A 542 28.60 -14.24 -1.33
CA ILE A 542 29.63 -13.34 -1.87
C ILE A 542 30.57 -14.05 -2.87
N CYS A 543 31.10 -15.22 -2.49
CA CYS A 543 32.07 -15.94 -3.33
C CYS A 543 31.45 -17.03 -4.21
N GLY A 544 30.22 -17.46 -3.92
CA GLY A 544 29.51 -18.50 -4.66
C GLY A 544 30.03 -19.92 -4.43
N ILE A 545 30.98 -20.11 -3.53
CA ILE A 545 31.52 -21.43 -3.18
C ILE A 545 30.51 -22.14 -2.25
N GLY A 546 30.26 -23.42 -2.54
CA GLY A 546 29.33 -24.26 -1.78
C GLY A 546 29.87 -24.62 -0.38
N SER A 547 28.96 -24.92 0.55
CA SER A 547 29.26 -25.34 1.92
C SER A 547 30.13 -26.60 1.95
N ASP A 548 29.89 -27.55 1.03
CA ASP A 548 30.66 -28.81 0.89
C ASP A 548 32.18 -28.60 0.82
N TYR A 549 32.64 -27.49 0.23
CA TYR A 549 34.07 -27.17 0.14
C TYR A 549 34.63 -26.77 1.51
N PHE A 550 33.89 -25.95 2.26
CA PHE A 550 34.31 -25.42 3.56
C PHE A 550 34.14 -26.44 4.69
N ASP A 551 33.16 -27.32 4.60
CA ASP A 551 32.89 -28.37 5.60
C ASP A 551 33.91 -29.52 5.57
N THR A 552 34.96 -29.40 4.75
CA THR A 552 36.19 -30.19 4.91
C THR A 552 36.88 -29.94 6.26
N THR A 553 36.66 -28.76 6.85
CA THR A 553 37.03 -28.44 8.24
C THR A 553 35.78 -28.38 9.12
N PRO A 554 35.88 -28.76 10.41
CA PRO A 554 34.73 -28.70 11.30
C PRO A 554 34.23 -27.26 11.45
N HIS A 555 32.94 -27.03 11.23
CA HIS A 555 32.30 -25.70 11.24
C HIS A 555 32.95 -24.70 10.26
N GLY A 556 33.53 -25.19 9.16
CA GLY A 556 34.24 -24.35 8.20
C GLY A 556 33.32 -23.36 7.49
N PHE A 557 32.12 -23.78 7.09
CA PHE A 557 31.16 -22.88 6.42
C PHE A 557 30.65 -21.75 7.33
N GLU A 558 30.34 -22.07 8.58
CA GLU A 558 29.89 -21.07 9.57
C GLU A 558 31.01 -20.06 9.88
N THR A 559 32.25 -20.54 10.01
CA THR A 559 33.43 -19.68 10.21
C THR A 559 33.66 -18.77 9.00
N HIS A 560 33.55 -19.29 7.78
CA HIS A 560 33.68 -18.50 6.55
C HIS A 560 32.64 -17.38 6.46
N THR A 561 31.38 -17.68 6.79
CA THR A 561 30.28 -16.69 6.70
C THR A 561 30.31 -15.66 7.83
N MET A 562 30.80 -16.01 9.03
CA MET A 562 30.89 -15.09 10.16
C MET A 562 32.15 -14.24 10.19
N ASP A 563 33.32 -14.79 9.83
CA ASP A 563 34.61 -14.12 9.99
C ASP A 563 35.17 -13.57 8.67
N GLU A 564 35.07 -14.32 7.57
CA GLU A 564 35.65 -13.92 6.28
C GLU A 564 34.67 -13.08 5.44
N HIS A 565 33.53 -13.65 5.07
CA HIS A 565 32.52 -13.04 4.21
C HIS A 565 31.24 -12.65 4.97
N ASN A 566 31.41 -11.95 6.09
CA ASN A 566 30.29 -11.40 6.82
C ASN A 566 29.62 -10.26 6.04
N LEU A 567 28.35 -10.42 5.70
CA LEU A 567 27.59 -9.42 4.94
C LEU A 567 27.55 -8.05 5.65
N ALA A 568 27.55 -8.02 6.98
CA ALA A 568 27.53 -6.77 7.75
C ALA A 568 28.87 -6.00 7.63
N ASN A 569 30.00 -6.70 7.55
CA ASN A 569 31.32 -6.08 7.46
C ASN A 569 31.49 -5.26 6.18
N TYR A 570 30.87 -5.66 5.05
CA TYR A 570 30.86 -4.86 3.83
C TYR A 570 30.19 -3.49 4.01
N LEU A 571 29.09 -3.44 4.78
CA LEU A 571 28.41 -2.20 5.09
C LEU A 571 29.26 -1.31 6.02
N PHE A 572 29.84 -1.90 7.07
CA PHE A 572 30.72 -1.16 7.99
C PHE A 572 31.97 -0.63 7.29
N PHE A 573 32.55 -1.41 6.37
CA PHE A 573 33.70 -1.00 5.59
C PHE A 573 33.36 0.20 4.68
N LEU A 574 32.20 0.18 4.02
CA LEU A 574 31.73 1.32 3.24
C LEU A 574 31.54 2.57 4.11
N MET A 575 30.94 2.43 5.29
CA MET A 575 30.79 3.54 6.24
C MET A 575 32.15 4.09 6.72
N TYR A 576 33.11 3.20 6.98
CA TYR A 576 34.47 3.59 7.37
C TYR A 576 35.15 4.41 6.28
N LEU A 577 35.05 3.99 5.01
CA LEU A 577 35.61 4.73 3.89
C LEU A 577 34.98 6.11 3.72
N ILE A 578 33.66 6.25 3.90
CA ILE A 578 32.97 7.55 3.80
C ILE A 578 33.46 8.53 4.87
N ASN A 579 33.75 8.05 6.07
CA ASN A 579 34.20 8.89 7.20
C ASN A 579 35.72 9.11 7.23
N LYS A 580 36.45 8.51 6.30
CA LYS A 580 37.90 8.64 6.21
C LYS A 580 38.26 9.80 5.29
N ASP A 581 39.04 10.75 5.80
CA ASP A 581 39.52 11.87 5.00
C ASP A 581 40.40 11.36 3.84
N GLU A 582 40.20 11.93 2.64
CA GLU A 582 41.11 11.77 1.50
C GLU A 582 42.40 12.54 1.80
N ILE A 583 43.52 11.82 1.96
CA ILE A 583 44.85 12.39 2.23
C ILE A 583 45.54 12.81 0.94
#